data_AF-A0A960UC47-F1
#
_entry.id   AF-A0A960UC47-F1
#
_cell.length_a   1.000
_cell.length_b   1.000
_cell.length_c   1.000
_cell.angle_alpha   90.00
_cell.angle_beta   90.00
_cell.angle_gamma   90.00
#
_symmetry.space_group_name_H-M   'P 1'
#
loop_
_entity.id
_entity.type
_entity.pdbx_description
1 polymer ?
#
loop_
_entity_poly.entity_id
_entity_poly.type
_entity_poly.pdbx_seq_one_letter_code
_entity_poly.pdbx_strand_id
1 'polypeptide(L)'
;MERFGVRVVLCTLSLLAIAPGARAAWQPNGLDVDPTPRWQTGVSVTPDGAGGMIVAWLDARDGRSHLFAQRLDAYGERLWAVEGITVAAPLDW
;
A
#
# COMPACT_ATOMS: atom_id res chain seq x y z
N MET A 1 -66.06 -8.56 -14.76
CA MET A 1 -65.77 -9.59 -13.74
C MET A 1 -64.29 -9.94 -13.89
N GLU A 2 -63.42 -9.03 -13.42
CA GLU A 2 -62.54 -9.15 -12.23
C GLU A 2 -61.33 -10.08 -12.47
N ARG A 3 -60.20 -9.52 -12.94
CA ARG A 3 -58.96 -9.17 -12.19
C ARG A 3 -58.18 -10.38 -11.66
N PHE A 4 -56.92 -10.57 -12.08
CA PHE A 4 -55.70 -10.66 -11.24
C PHE A 4 -54.49 -11.16 -12.04
N GLY A 5 -53.37 -10.43 -11.95
CA GLY A 5 -52.03 -11.01 -12.17
C GLY A 5 -51.14 -10.35 -13.22
N VAL A 6 -50.70 -9.11 -12.99
CA VAL A 6 -49.43 -8.59 -13.50
C VAL A 6 -48.33 -9.56 -13.02
N ARG A 7 -47.89 -10.46 -13.90
CA ARG A 7 -46.79 -11.40 -13.63
C ARG A 7 -45.61 -10.99 -14.49
N VAL A 8 -44.56 -10.55 -13.80
CA VAL A 8 -43.16 -10.49 -14.24
C VAL A 8 -42.81 -9.33 -15.18
N VAL A 9 -42.90 -8.11 -14.64
CA VAL A 9 -41.89 -7.08 -14.91
C VAL A 9 -41.06 -6.97 -13.63
N LEU A 10 -39.73 -6.91 -13.75
CA LEU A 10 -38.68 -6.82 -12.70
C LEU A 10 -38.00 -8.15 -12.32
N CYS A 11 -37.02 -8.59 -13.12
CA CYS A 11 -35.78 -9.20 -12.60
C CYS A 11 -34.65 -9.37 -13.65
N THR A 12 -34.49 -8.42 -14.57
CA THR A 12 -33.26 -8.29 -15.40
C THR A 12 -32.49 -7.00 -15.10
N LEU A 13 -32.79 -6.36 -13.97
CA LEU A 13 -32.05 -5.21 -13.43
C LEU A 13 -31.34 -5.63 -12.12
N SER A 14 -30.57 -6.70 -12.18
CA SER A 14 -29.67 -7.13 -11.09
C SER A 14 -28.22 -7.17 -11.57
N LEU A 15 -27.80 -6.10 -12.23
CA LEU A 15 -26.40 -5.70 -12.34
C LEU A 15 -26.31 -4.16 -12.32
N LEU A 16 -27.03 -3.52 -11.39
CA LEU A 16 -26.55 -2.21 -10.94
C LEU A 16 -25.43 -2.52 -9.94
N ALA A 17 -24.21 -2.44 -10.46
CA ALA A 17 -22.98 -2.69 -9.75
C ALA A 17 -22.99 -2.03 -8.37
N ILE A 18 -23.08 -2.83 -7.31
CA ILE A 18 -22.50 -2.42 -6.04
C ILE A 18 -21.02 -2.76 -6.17
N ALA A 19 -20.31 -1.96 -6.99
CA ALA A 19 -18.88 -1.86 -6.78
C ALA A 19 -18.75 -1.42 -5.31
N PRO A 20 -18.12 -2.21 -4.42
CA PRO A 20 -17.83 -1.70 -3.09
C PRO A 20 -17.15 -0.35 -3.30
N GLY A 21 -17.73 0.70 -2.72
CA GLY A 21 -17.25 2.06 -2.97
C GLY A 21 -15.73 2.06 -2.78
N ALA A 22 -14.99 2.58 -3.76
CA ALA A 22 -13.55 2.64 -3.67
C ALA A 22 -13.20 3.46 -2.43
N ARG A 23 -12.84 2.78 -1.34
CA ARG A 23 -12.32 3.41 -0.14
C ARG A 23 -10.86 3.69 -0.45
N ALA A 24 -10.39 4.88 -0.07
CA ALA A 24 -8.96 5.11 -0.02
C ALA A 24 -8.33 3.98 0.81
N ALA A 25 -7.40 3.21 0.23
CA ALA A 25 -6.77 2.07 0.89
C ALA A 25 -5.85 2.49 2.06
N TRP A 26 -5.65 3.80 2.24
CA TRP A 26 -4.85 4.35 3.33
C TRP A 26 -5.47 4.01 4.68
N GLN A 27 -4.69 3.33 5.51
CA GLN A 27 -5.02 3.19 6.93
C GLN A 27 -4.99 4.57 7.61
N PRO A 28 -5.77 4.82 8.67
CA PRO A 28 -5.57 5.99 9.52
C PRO A 28 -4.11 6.03 9.98
N ASN A 29 -3.41 7.13 9.70
CA ASN A 29 -1.96 7.34 9.92
C ASN A 29 -1.01 6.69 8.89
N GLY A 30 -1.53 6.10 7.81
CA GLY A 30 -0.70 5.49 6.77
C GLY A 30 -0.11 4.15 7.19
N LEU A 31 0.82 3.64 6.37
CA LEU A 31 1.57 2.42 6.64
C LEU A 31 3.03 2.81 6.92
N ASP A 32 3.54 2.39 8.08
CA ASP A 32 4.96 2.52 8.38
C ASP A 32 5.76 1.59 7.47
N VAL A 33 6.68 2.16 6.68
CA VAL A 33 7.60 1.41 5.81
C VAL A 33 8.63 0.64 6.65
N ASP A 34 9.15 1.29 7.69
CA ASP A 34 9.96 0.71 8.75
C ASP A 34 9.42 1.27 10.09
N PRO A 35 8.91 0.42 11.01
CA PRO A 35 8.26 0.87 12.23
C PRO A 35 9.28 1.22 13.33
N THR A 36 10.59 1.14 13.08
CA THR A 36 11.58 1.48 14.10
C THR A 36 11.61 3.00 14.36
N PRO A 37 11.40 3.46 15.61
CA PRO A 37 11.38 4.88 15.93
C PRO A 37 12.83 5.40 15.95
N ARG A 38 13.31 5.86 14.80
CA ARG A 38 14.71 6.23 14.54
C ARG A 38 14.81 7.48 13.68
N TRP A 39 16.04 8.00 13.55
CA TRP A 39 16.35 9.10 12.65
C TRP A 39 16.37 8.57 11.21
N GLN A 40 15.20 8.64 10.57
CA GLN A 40 15.00 8.25 9.17
C GLN A 40 14.73 9.49 8.32
N THR A 41 15.46 9.65 7.21
CA THR A 41 15.34 10.81 6.33
C THR A 41 15.48 10.42 4.86
N GLY A 42 15.37 11.40 3.96
CA GLY A 42 15.76 11.21 2.56
C GLY A 42 14.94 10.15 1.82
N VAL A 43 13.62 10.14 2.05
CA VAL A 43 12.74 9.15 1.43
C VAL A 43 12.67 9.37 -0.09
N SER A 44 12.85 8.28 -0.84
CA SER A 44 12.62 8.22 -2.28
C SER A 44 11.77 7.00 -2.62
N VAL A 45 10.88 7.13 -3.62
CA VAL A 45 9.92 6.08 -3.98
C VAL A 45 9.91 5.90 -5.50
N THR A 46 9.88 4.65 -5.95
CA THR A 46 9.70 4.30 -7.37
C THR A 46 8.76 3.09 -7.52
N PRO A 47 7.99 2.98 -8.61
CA PRO A 47 7.19 1.79 -8.89
C PRO A 47 8.07 0.54 -9.01
N ASP A 48 7.58 -0.62 -8.56
CA ASP A 48 8.30 -1.89 -8.69
C ASP A 48 8.04 -2.63 -10.03
N GLY A 49 7.15 -2.09 -10.87
CA GLY A 49 6.74 -2.67 -12.16
C GLY A 49 5.71 -3.81 -12.07
N ALA A 50 5.32 -4.25 -10.87
CA ALA A 50 4.36 -5.32 -10.61
C ALA A 50 3.09 -4.84 -9.89
N GLY A 51 2.92 -3.52 -9.76
CA GLY A 51 1.79 -2.89 -9.06
C GLY A 51 2.11 -2.48 -7.62
N GLY A 52 3.32 -2.76 -7.14
CA GLY A 52 3.83 -2.30 -5.85
C GLY A 52 4.80 -1.13 -6.00
N MET A 53 5.59 -0.91 -4.95
CA MET A 53 6.59 0.17 -4.89
C MET A 53 7.86 -0.27 -4.17
N ILE A 54 8.97 0.38 -4.51
CA ILE A 54 10.22 0.33 -3.76
C ILE A 54 10.40 1.68 -3.09
N VAL A 55 10.60 1.67 -1.78
CA VAL A 55 10.88 2.85 -0.96
C VAL A 55 12.31 2.74 -0.46
N ALA A 56 13.11 3.79 -0.65
CA ALA A 56 14.46 3.91 -0.11
C ALA A 56 14.53 5.06 0.90
N TRP A 57 15.30 4.90 1.96
CA TRP A 57 15.50 5.92 2.99
C TRP A 57 16.91 5.83 3.58
N LEU A 58 17.33 6.93 4.20
CA LEU A 58 18.52 6.96 5.03
C LEU A 58 18.13 6.65 6.47
N ASP A 59 18.87 5.75 7.11
CA ASP A 59 18.71 5.40 8.52
C ASP A 59 20.03 5.57 9.26
N ALA A 60 20.03 6.41 10.31
CA ALA A 60 21.21 6.72 11.11
C ALA A 60 21.28 5.99 12.47
N ARG A 61 20.70 4.78 12.58
CA ARG A 61 20.55 4.02 13.83
C ARG A 61 21.85 3.70 14.59
N ASP A 62 23.01 3.67 13.92
CA ASP A 62 24.31 3.37 14.54
C ASP A 62 25.24 4.60 14.61
N GLY A 63 24.71 5.81 14.42
CA GLY A 63 25.49 7.04 14.36
C GLY A 63 26.13 7.30 12.98
N ARG A 64 25.96 6.38 12.03
CA ARG A 64 26.29 6.58 10.61
C ARG A 64 25.03 6.36 9.78
N SER A 65 24.92 7.07 8.66
CA SER A 65 23.74 6.97 7.81
C SER A 65 23.92 5.85 6.79
N HIS A 66 23.05 4.84 6.79
CA HIS A 66 23.04 3.77 5.80
C HIS A 66 21.83 3.95 4.88
N LEU A 67 21.99 3.56 3.61
CA LEU A 67 20.88 3.51 2.68
C LEU A 67 20.12 2.20 2.86
N PHE A 68 18.84 2.29 3.20
CA PHE A 68 17.93 1.17 3.31
C PHE A 68 16.87 1.20 2.21
N ALA A 69 16.26 0.04 1.94
CA ALA A 69 15.08 -0.05 1.09
C ALA A 69 14.09 -1.10 1.58
N GLN A 70 12.82 -0.90 1.20
CA GLN A 70 11.69 -1.79 1.41
C GLN A 70 10.93 -1.92 0.10
N ARG A 71 10.45 -3.12 -0.20
CA ARG A 71 9.51 -3.33 -1.30
C ARG A 71 8.14 -3.60 -0.69
N LEU A 72 7.14 -2.86 -1.15
CA LEU A 72 5.74 -3.06 -0.81
C LEU A 72 5.01 -3.60 -2.04
N ASP A 73 4.10 -4.55 -1.86
CA ASP A 73 3.22 -5.02 -2.93
C ASP A 73 2.08 -4.02 -3.22
N ALA A 74 1.16 -4.42 -4.11
CA ALA A 74 0.00 -3.61 -4.49
C ALA A 74 -1.00 -3.36 -3.35
N TYR A 75 -0.92 -4.15 -2.27
CA TYR A 75 -1.76 -4.03 -1.08
C TYR A 75 -1.04 -3.29 0.06
N GLY A 76 0.22 -2.90 -0.14
CA GLY A 76 1.06 -2.29 0.88
C GLY A 76 1.71 -3.32 1.82
N GLU A 77 1.72 -4.60 1.50
CA GLU A 77 2.41 -5.60 2.31
C GLU A 77 3.92 -5.54 2.05
N ARG A 78 4.71 -5.58 3.13
CA ARG A 78 6.17 -5.64 3.05
C ARG A 78 6.62 -6.98 2.48
N LEU A 79 7.42 -6.91 1.43
CA LEU A 79 7.96 -8.08 0.74
C LEU A 79 9.38 -8.43 1.19
N TRP A 80 10.07 -7.54 1.90
CA TRP A 80 11.34 -7.82 2.56
C TRP A 80 11.18 -7.82 4.08
N ALA A 81 12.31 -7.99 4.79
CA ALA A 81 12.34 -7.89 6.25
C ALA A 81 11.67 -6.60 6.72
N VAL A 82 11.06 -6.62 7.92
CA VAL A 82 10.22 -5.53 8.42
C VAL A 82 10.93 -4.18 8.46
N GLU A 83 12.23 -4.20 8.79
CA GLU A 83 13.12 -3.03 8.85
C GLU A 83 13.75 -2.68 7.49
N GLY A 84 13.30 -3.32 6.41
CA GLY A 84 13.93 -3.25 5.11
C GLY A 84 15.26 -4.01 5.03
N ILE A 85 15.99 -3.73 3.95
CA ILE A 85 17.33 -4.26 3.69
C ILE A 85 18.32 -3.11 3.54
N THR A 86 19.56 -3.32 3.97
CA THR A 86 20.66 -2.38 3.70
C THR A 86 21.06 -2.48 2.22
N VAL A 87 21.01 -1.35 1.51
CA VAL A 87 21.37 -1.23 0.09
C VAL A 87 22.85 -0.86 -0.05
N ALA A 88 23.37 0.01 0.81
CA ALA A 88 24.75 0.45 0.78
C ALA A 88 25.34 0.58 2.19
N ALA A 89 26.65 0.38 2.27
CA ALA A 89 27.47 0.66 3.45
C ALA A 89 27.30 2.14 3.89
N PRO A 90 27.65 2.48 5.14
CA PRO A 90 27.40 3.81 5.66
C PRO A 90 28.02 4.89 4.77
N LEU A 91 27.25 5.95 4.54
CA LEU A 91 27.70 7.13 3.81
C LEU A 91 28.56 7.97 4.75
N ASP A 92 29.86 7.97 4.50
CA ASP A 92 30.81 8.86 5.16
C ASP A 92 30.77 10.21 4.42
N TRP A 93 30.31 11.27 5.08
CA TRP A 93 30.29 12.65 4.55
C TRP A 93 31.34 13.53 5.21
#